data_AF-A0A8S1J2X6-F1
#
_entry.id   AF-A0A8S1J2X6-F1
#
_cell.length_a   1.000
_cell.length_b   1.000
_cell.length_c   1.000
_cell.angle_alpha   90.00
_cell.angle_beta   90.00
_cell.angle_gamma   90.00
#
_symmetry.space_group_name_H-M   'P 1'
#
loop_
_entity.id
_entity.type
_entity.pdbx_description
1 polymer ?
#
loop_
_entity_poly.entity_id
_entity_poly.type
_entity_poly.pdbx_seq_one_letter_code
_entity_poly.pdbx_strand_id
1 'polypeptide(L)'
;MLTGCTRGQEPARCWNCMGQRTVICTSCGVVISRFDLQEEFSRLNPRAQDIVKNGTPEQRAQLRRKLRETYEPEPDEEFLQVRPDGDVEVIGSGEGFVVPSCKGCGGVLKPDVVFFGDNVPKQRAQRALSLVESGDGLLVVGSSVMVYSAFRLVKAAKAQGATIGIVNVGLTRADDIADVKVERIAGEVLARLAAHPALLTSRPVAW
;
A
#
# COMPACT_ATOMS: atom_id res chain seq x y z
N MET A 1 -0.16 8.34 -18.19
CA MET A 1 -1.59 7.98 -18.12
C MET A 1 -1.73 6.70 -17.31
N LEU A 2 -2.28 6.80 -16.10
CA LEU A 2 -2.81 5.64 -15.37
C LEU A 2 -4.05 5.19 -16.15
N THR A 3 -3.96 4.08 -16.88
CA THR A 3 -5.14 3.47 -17.50
C THR A 3 -5.99 2.88 -16.38
N GLY A 4 -6.92 3.72 -15.92
CA GLY A 4 -7.97 3.35 -14.99
C GLY A 4 -8.84 2.23 -15.56
N CYS A 5 -9.33 1.41 -14.63
CA CYS A 5 -10.36 0.40 -14.81
C CYS A 5 -11.43 0.87 -15.82
N THR A 6 -11.43 0.28 -17.01
CA THR A 6 -12.49 0.52 -18.00
C THR A 6 -13.79 -0.08 -17.46
N ARG A 7 -14.88 0.70 -17.50
CA ARG A 7 -16.23 0.25 -17.15
C ARG A 7 -16.55 -0.98 -18.02
N GLY A 8 -16.66 -2.16 -17.40
CA GLY A 8 -16.98 -3.41 -18.09
C GLY A 8 -16.39 -4.69 -17.49
N GLN A 9 -15.46 -4.60 -16.53
CA GLN A 9 -14.95 -5.79 -15.84
C GLN A 9 -15.79 -6.14 -14.60
N GLU A 10 -16.02 -7.45 -14.39
CA GLU A 10 -16.72 -8.01 -13.22
C GLU A 10 -16.30 -7.34 -11.90
N PRO A 11 -17.25 -7.07 -10.98
CA PRO A 11 -16.98 -6.37 -9.73
C PRO A 11 -15.88 -7.01 -8.86
N ALA A 12 -15.59 -8.30 -9.05
CA ALA A 12 -14.48 -8.99 -8.38
C ALA A 12 -13.08 -8.49 -8.78
N ARG A 13 -12.91 -7.89 -9.97
CA ARG A 13 -11.59 -7.43 -10.46
C ARG A 13 -11.23 -6.01 -10.02
N CYS A 14 -12.22 -5.17 -9.70
CA CYS A 14 -12.00 -3.78 -9.30
C CYS A 14 -11.29 -3.66 -7.93
N TRP A 15 -11.48 -4.65 -7.04
CA TRP A 15 -10.83 -4.73 -5.72
C TRP A 15 -9.35 -5.12 -5.80
N ASN A 16 -8.88 -5.60 -6.94
CA ASN A 16 -7.50 -6.04 -7.13
C ASN A 16 -6.50 -4.89 -7.29
N CYS A 17 -6.99 -3.64 -7.38
CA CYS A 17 -6.19 -2.47 -7.72
C CYS A 17 -5.19 -2.04 -6.62
N MET A 18 -5.36 -2.49 -5.37
CA MET A 18 -4.42 -2.21 -4.27
C MET A 18 -3.43 -3.33 -3.96
N GLY A 19 -3.45 -4.46 -4.67
CA GLY A 19 -2.48 -5.56 -4.51
C GLY A 19 -2.40 -6.21 -3.11
N GLN A 20 -3.15 -5.72 -2.11
CA GLN A 20 -3.16 -6.22 -0.74
C GLN A 20 -3.97 -7.50 -0.65
N ARG A 21 -3.25 -8.64 -0.69
CA ARG A 21 -3.82 -9.99 -0.65
C ARG A 21 -3.77 -10.63 0.74
N THR A 22 -3.10 -10.00 1.70
CA THR A 22 -2.83 -10.57 3.02
C THR A 22 -3.15 -9.59 4.14
N VAL A 23 -3.45 -10.15 5.30
CA VAL A 23 -3.58 -9.44 6.58
C VAL A 23 -2.65 -10.10 7.60
N ILE A 24 -2.15 -9.31 8.55
CA ILE A 24 -1.23 -9.73 9.60
C ILE A 24 -1.82 -9.47 10.98
N CYS A 25 -1.66 -10.41 11.91
CA CYS A 25 -1.99 -10.18 13.30
C CYS A 25 -0.94 -9.29 13.98
N THR A 26 -1.38 -8.21 14.62
CA THR A 26 -0.48 -7.27 15.31
C THR A 26 0.13 -7.86 16.58
N SER A 27 -0.46 -8.92 17.14
CA SER A 27 0.01 -9.56 18.38
C SER A 27 0.95 -10.74 18.12
N CYS A 28 0.60 -11.66 17.22
CA CYS A 28 1.39 -12.88 16.98
C CYS A 28 2.09 -12.93 15.62
N GLY A 29 1.85 -11.95 14.74
CA GLY A 29 2.50 -11.87 13.42
C GLY A 29 2.02 -12.90 12.40
N VAL A 30 1.01 -13.73 12.70
CA VAL A 30 0.45 -14.65 11.71
C VAL A 30 -0.09 -13.88 10.51
N VAL A 31 0.27 -14.32 9.32
CA VAL A 31 -0.21 -13.75 8.06
C VAL A 31 -1.23 -14.71 7.47
N ILE A 32 -2.40 -14.19 7.12
CA ILE A 32 -3.47 -14.94 6.47
C ILE A 32 -3.93 -14.22 5.20
N SER A 33 -4.64 -14.94 4.34
CA SER A 33 -5.24 -14.35 3.15
C SER A 33 -6.32 -13.34 3.54
N ARG A 34 -6.35 -12.21 2.84
CA ARG A 34 -7.45 -11.25 2.93
C ARG A 34 -8.77 -11.89 2.47
N PHE A 35 -8.71 -12.86 1.55
CA PHE A 35 -9.89 -13.61 1.11
C PHE A 35 -10.48 -14.39 2.30
N ASP A 36 -9.66 -15.13 3.03
CA ASP A 36 -10.10 -15.91 4.20
C ASP A 36 -10.68 -15.01 5.30
N LEU A 37 -10.07 -13.83 5.52
CA LEU A 37 -10.63 -12.82 6.41
C LEU A 37 -12.00 -12.33 5.93
N GLN A 38 -12.15 -12.09 4.62
CA GLN A 38 -13.39 -11.61 4.03
C GLN A 38 -14.51 -12.66 4.13
N GLU A 39 -14.20 -13.94 3.92
CA GLU A 39 -15.16 -15.04 4.12
C GLU A 39 -15.61 -15.14 5.58
N GLU A 40 -14.67 -15.06 6.52
CA GLU A 40 -14.99 -15.09 7.95
C GLU A 40 -15.84 -13.88 8.36
N PHE A 41 -15.51 -12.71 7.83
CA PHE A 41 -16.29 -11.50 8.01
C PHE A 41 -17.72 -11.67 7.46
N SER A 42 -17.89 -12.24 6.27
CA SER A 42 -19.21 -12.54 5.69
C SER A 42 -20.01 -13.54 6.54
N ARG A 43 -19.34 -14.55 7.09
CA ARG A 43 -19.95 -15.57 7.96
C ARG A 43 -20.47 -14.98 9.26
N LEU A 44 -19.71 -14.06 9.87
CA LEU A 44 -20.06 -13.42 11.13
C LEU A 44 -21.09 -12.29 10.95
N ASN A 45 -21.21 -11.72 9.75
CA ASN A 45 -22.07 -10.58 9.47
C ASN A 45 -23.04 -10.86 8.30
N PRO A 46 -23.92 -11.87 8.37
CA PRO A 46 -24.77 -12.29 7.25
C PRO A 46 -25.72 -11.17 6.78
N ARG A 47 -26.23 -10.34 7.70
CA ARG A 47 -27.09 -9.20 7.38
C ARG A 47 -26.36 -8.10 6.60
N ALA A 48 -25.12 -7.79 6.98
CA ALA A 48 -24.30 -6.82 6.26
C ALA A 48 -23.93 -7.36 4.87
N GLN A 49 -23.66 -8.67 4.79
CA GLN A 49 -23.30 -9.34 3.54
C GLN A 49 -24.43 -9.33 2.50
N ASP A 50 -25.67 -9.55 2.94
CA ASP A 50 -26.84 -9.52 2.07
C ASP A 50 -27.08 -8.11 1.51
N ILE A 51 -26.99 -7.07 2.35
CA ILE A 51 -27.15 -5.69 1.91
C ILE A 51 -26.06 -5.29 0.90
N VAL A 52 -24.81 -5.72 1.11
CA VAL A 52 -23.70 -5.42 0.18
C VAL A 52 -23.92 -6.08 -1.20
N LYS A 53 -24.42 -7.32 -1.23
CA LYS A 53 -24.62 -8.09 -2.47
C LYS A 53 -25.92 -7.72 -3.19
N ASN A 54 -27.02 -7.67 -2.45
CA ASN A 54 -28.38 -7.66 -2.98
C ASN A 54 -29.17 -6.40 -2.60
N GLY A 55 -28.65 -5.58 -1.68
CA GLY A 55 -29.37 -4.40 -1.20
C GLY A 55 -29.53 -3.34 -2.30
N THR A 56 -30.67 -2.62 -2.29
CA THR A 56 -30.91 -1.47 -3.15
C THR A 56 -29.85 -0.37 -2.92
N PRO A 57 -29.65 0.57 -3.86
CA PRO A 57 -28.77 1.71 -3.63
C PRO A 57 -29.07 2.44 -2.32
N GLU A 58 -30.35 2.58 -1.96
CA GLU A 58 -30.81 3.17 -0.71
C GLU A 58 -30.46 2.31 0.50
N GLN A 59 -30.65 0.99 0.43
CA GLN A 59 -30.28 0.07 1.52
C GLN A 59 -28.77 0.05 1.75
N ARG A 60 -27.97 0.10 0.68
CA ARG A 60 -26.50 0.23 0.77
C ARG A 60 -26.09 1.57 1.34
N ALA A 61 -26.73 2.67 0.93
CA ALA A 61 -26.51 3.99 1.48
C ALA A 61 -26.93 4.07 2.96
N GLN A 62 -28.04 3.43 3.32
CA GLN A 62 -28.55 3.38 4.69
C GLN A 62 -27.72 2.47 5.59
N LEU A 63 -27.14 1.37 5.08
CA LEU A 63 -26.15 0.58 5.82
C LEU A 63 -24.88 1.40 6.05
N ARG A 64 -24.37 2.10 5.03
CA ARG A 64 -23.25 3.04 5.19
C ARG A 64 -23.57 4.14 6.20
N ARG A 65 -24.82 4.62 6.24
CA ARG A 65 -25.29 5.64 7.18
C ARG A 65 -25.51 5.10 8.59
N LYS A 66 -26.04 3.89 8.76
CA LYS A 66 -26.21 3.24 10.07
C LYS A 66 -24.89 2.85 10.71
N LEU A 67 -23.91 2.41 9.91
CA LEU A 67 -22.52 2.26 10.34
C LEU A 67 -21.90 3.60 10.80
N ARG A 68 -22.59 4.73 10.58
CA ARG A 68 -22.18 6.11 10.91
C ARG A 68 -23.06 6.75 12.00
N GLU A 69 -24.18 6.16 12.42
CA GLU A 69 -25.21 6.81 13.28
C GLU A 69 -25.16 6.42 14.77
N THR A 70 -24.23 5.56 15.24
CA THR A 70 -24.21 5.10 16.64
C THR A 70 -23.42 5.98 17.62
N TYR A 71 -23.24 7.28 17.30
CA TYR A 71 -22.72 8.31 18.23
C TYR A 71 -23.19 9.71 17.77
N GLU A 72 -23.50 10.61 18.71
CA GLU A 72 -23.84 12.03 18.46
C GLU A 72 -22.56 12.90 18.47
N PRO A 73 -22.11 13.43 17.32
CA PRO A 73 -20.94 14.30 17.28
C PRO A 73 -21.31 15.78 17.52
N GLU A 74 -20.34 16.54 18.06
CA GLU A 74 -20.36 18.01 18.11
C GLU A 74 -20.46 18.62 16.68
N PRO A 75 -21.01 19.83 16.50
CA PRO A 75 -21.62 20.28 15.23
C PRO A 75 -20.68 20.56 14.05
N ASP A 76 -19.39 20.26 14.17
CA ASP A 76 -18.35 20.87 13.33
C ASP A 76 -17.54 19.87 12.48
N GLU A 77 -17.77 18.54 12.60
CA GLU A 77 -16.94 17.54 11.91
C GLU A 77 -17.57 16.95 10.65
N GLU A 78 -16.93 17.26 9.51
CA GLU A 78 -17.26 16.77 8.19
C GLU A 78 -16.91 15.27 8.05
N PHE A 79 -17.92 14.46 7.73
CA PHE A 79 -17.87 13.01 7.89
C PHE A 79 -17.19 12.27 6.73
N LEU A 80 -16.50 11.16 7.05
CA LEU A 80 -15.67 10.33 6.17
C LEU A 80 -14.38 11.01 5.72
N GLN A 81 -13.58 11.47 6.68
CA GLN A 81 -12.19 11.77 6.39
C GLN A 81 -11.40 10.46 6.32
N VAL A 82 -11.22 9.93 5.10
CA VAL A 82 -10.18 8.93 4.86
C VAL A 82 -8.85 9.65 5.12
N ARG A 83 -8.17 9.26 6.20
CA ARG A 83 -6.89 9.88 6.52
C ARG A 83 -5.83 9.49 5.48
N PRO A 84 -4.79 10.31 5.25
CA PRO A 84 -3.76 10.04 4.24
C PRO A 84 -3.03 8.69 4.40
N ASP A 85 -3.06 8.11 5.60
CA ASP A 85 -2.53 6.79 5.94
C ASP A 85 -3.48 5.63 5.59
N GLY A 86 -4.71 5.93 5.18
CA GLY A 86 -5.74 4.95 4.85
C GLY A 86 -6.62 4.57 6.03
N ASP A 87 -6.51 5.25 7.17
CA ASP A 87 -7.39 5.03 8.30
C ASP A 87 -8.81 5.51 7.96
N VAL A 88 -9.77 4.67 8.33
CA VAL A 88 -11.19 4.99 8.31
C VAL A 88 -11.69 4.72 9.72
N GLU A 89 -12.03 5.78 10.44
CA GLU A 89 -12.71 5.63 11.72
C GLU A 89 -14.13 5.13 11.46
N VAL A 90 -14.33 3.81 11.61
CA VAL A 90 -15.66 3.19 11.57
C VAL A 90 -16.22 3.19 12.99
N ILE A 91 -16.76 4.33 13.38
CA ILE A 91 -17.31 4.54 14.72
C ILE A 91 -18.74 4.00 14.77
N GLY A 92 -19.02 3.10 15.73
CA GLY A 92 -20.37 2.62 15.98
C GLY A 92 -20.87 1.60 14.95
N SER A 93 -20.14 0.50 14.79
CA SER A 93 -20.45 -0.59 13.84
C SER A 93 -21.82 -1.28 14.02
N GLY A 94 -22.66 -0.81 14.96
CA GLY A 94 -24.01 -1.30 15.19
C GLY A 94 -24.04 -2.56 16.05
N GLU A 95 -25.12 -2.74 16.80
CA GLU A 95 -25.39 -3.98 17.52
C GLU A 95 -25.39 -5.17 16.53
N GLY A 96 -24.56 -6.18 16.80
CA GLY A 96 -24.48 -7.41 16.01
C GLY A 96 -23.46 -7.41 14.85
N PHE A 97 -22.63 -6.38 14.71
CA PHE A 97 -21.49 -6.41 13.79
C PHE A 97 -20.23 -6.92 14.50
N VAL A 98 -19.59 -7.93 13.91
CA VAL A 98 -18.47 -8.65 14.51
C VAL A 98 -17.25 -8.57 13.60
N VAL A 99 -16.17 -7.98 14.11
CA VAL A 99 -14.87 -7.98 13.43
C VAL A 99 -14.16 -9.30 13.73
N PRO A 100 -13.75 -10.09 12.72
CA PRO A 100 -13.00 -11.32 12.95
C PRO A 100 -11.68 -11.06 13.67
N SER A 101 -11.42 -11.83 14.74
CA SER A 101 -10.14 -11.83 15.44
C SER A 101 -9.19 -12.89 14.89
N CYS A 102 -7.91 -12.78 15.23
CA CYS A 102 -6.91 -13.78 14.89
C CYS A 102 -7.29 -15.16 15.49
N LYS A 103 -7.44 -16.19 14.65
CA LYS A 103 -7.79 -17.56 15.10
C LYS A 103 -6.74 -18.19 16.02
N GLY A 104 -5.48 -17.71 15.96
CA GLY A 104 -4.39 -18.23 16.79
C GLY A 104 -4.25 -17.58 18.17
N CYS A 105 -4.57 -16.28 18.30
CA CYS A 105 -4.35 -15.56 19.56
C CYS A 105 -5.46 -14.59 19.97
N GLY A 106 -6.54 -14.47 19.21
CA GLY A 106 -7.62 -13.51 19.45
C GLY A 106 -7.25 -12.04 19.18
N GLY A 107 -6.02 -11.76 18.76
CA GLY A 107 -5.51 -10.42 18.49
C GLY A 107 -6.11 -9.76 17.25
N VAL A 108 -5.81 -8.48 17.07
CA VAL A 108 -6.30 -7.65 15.96
C VAL A 108 -5.56 -8.00 14.67
N LEU A 109 -6.30 -8.08 13.57
CA LEU A 109 -5.79 -8.27 12.22
C LEU A 109 -5.78 -6.93 11.49
N LYS A 110 -4.65 -6.57 10.87
CA LYS A 110 -4.52 -5.40 10.00
C LYS A 110 -4.07 -5.83 8.60
N PRO A 111 -4.29 -5.03 7.55
CA PRO A 111 -3.67 -5.32 6.27
C PRO A 111 -2.13 -5.44 6.40
N ASP A 112 -1.51 -6.38 5.66
CA ASP A 112 -0.06 -6.60 5.67
C ASP A 112 0.66 -5.51 4.87
N VAL A 113 0.60 -4.29 5.42
CA VAL A 113 1.28 -3.09 4.95
C VAL A 113 1.90 -2.37 6.14
N VAL A 114 2.90 -1.53 5.86
CA VAL A 114 3.56 -0.68 6.86
C VAL A 114 2.88 0.68 6.82
N PHE A 115 2.26 1.07 7.93
CA PHE A 115 1.67 2.40 8.08
C PHE A 115 2.74 3.43 8.51
N PHE A 116 2.39 4.71 8.52
CA PHE A 116 3.24 5.71 9.15
C PHE A 116 3.33 5.45 10.65
N GLY A 117 4.54 5.53 11.21
CA GLY A 117 4.80 5.17 12.62
C GLY A 117 5.07 3.68 12.84
N ASP A 118 4.71 2.80 11.89
CA ASP A 118 5.06 1.39 11.97
C ASP A 118 6.55 1.14 11.67
N ASN A 119 7.06 0.05 12.22
CA ASN A 119 8.36 -0.48 11.83
C ASN A 119 8.25 -1.36 10.58
N VAL A 120 9.14 -1.13 9.61
CA VAL A 120 9.35 -2.08 8.51
C VAL A 120 9.84 -3.41 9.11
N PRO A 121 9.30 -4.57 8.69
CA PRO A 121 9.74 -5.86 9.19
C PRO A 121 11.27 -6.02 9.09
N LYS A 122 11.90 -6.39 10.21
CA LYS A 122 13.37 -6.39 10.38
C LYS A 122 14.09 -7.12 9.25
N GLN A 123 13.63 -8.32 8.89
CA GLN A 123 14.22 -9.11 7.81
C GLN A 123 14.13 -8.40 6.45
N ARG A 124 13.00 -7.73 6.15
CA ARG A 124 12.82 -6.95 4.90
C ARG A 124 13.77 -5.75 4.89
N ALA A 125 13.87 -5.03 6.00
CA ALA A 125 14.76 -3.88 6.14
C ALA A 125 16.25 -4.27 6.01
N GLN A 126 16.65 -5.37 6.66
CA GLN A 126 18.02 -5.90 6.57
C GLN A 126 18.35 -6.34 5.14
N ARG A 127 17.46 -7.09 4.48
CA ARG A 127 17.68 -7.51 3.10
C ARG A 127 17.84 -6.32 2.15
N ALA A 128 16.99 -5.30 2.27
CA ALA A 128 17.09 -4.09 1.45
C ALA A 128 18.42 -3.36 1.69
N LEU A 129 18.86 -3.27 2.94
CA LEU A 129 20.13 -2.64 3.28
C LEU A 129 21.31 -3.42 2.69
N SER A 130 21.35 -4.75 2.85
CA SER A 130 22.43 -5.59 2.32
C SER A 130 22.55 -5.50 0.79
N LEU A 131 21.42 -5.49 0.07
CA LEU A 131 21.41 -5.32 -1.39
C LEU A 131 22.04 -4.00 -1.83
N VAL A 132 21.74 -2.94 -1.08
CA VAL A 132 22.24 -1.60 -1.35
C VAL A 132 23.73 -1.49 -1.01
N GLU A 133 24.16 -2.10 0.09
CA GLU A 133 25.56 -2.09 0.51
C GLU A 133 26.47 -2.90 -0.42
N SER A 134 25.93 -3.91 -1.11
CA SER A 134 26.67 -4.71 -2.09
C SER A 134 26.64 -4.18 -3.53
N GLY A 135 25.88 -3.12 -3.80
CA GLY A 135 25.65 -2.64 -5.16
C GLY A 135 26.59 -1.50 -5.58
N ASP A 136 27.01 -1.50 -6.84
CA ASP A 136 27.82 -0.43 -7.43
C ASP A 136 26.99 0.83 -7.77
N GLY A 137 25.66 0.72 -7.75
CA GLY A 137 24.75 1.82 -8.07
C GLY A 137 23.34 1.62 -7.53
N LEU A 138 22.63 2.74 -7.34
CA LEU A 138 21.24 2.79 -6.92
C LEU A 138 20.45 3.73 -7.83
N LEU A 139 19.39 3.21 -8.45
CA LEU A 139 18.48 3.99 -9.28
C LEU A 139 17.13 4.20 -8.55
N VAL A 140 16.84 5.46 -8.20
CA VAL A 140 15.54 5.87 -7.67
C VAL A 140 14.60 6.18 -8.83
N VAL A 141 13.44 5.53 -8.88
CA VAL A 141 12.47 5.67 -9.97
C VAL A 141 11.11 6.11 -9.41
N GLY A 142 10.60 7.25 -9.87
CA GLY A 142 9.24 7.71 -9.58
C GLY A 142 8.94 7.93 -8.10
N SER A 143 9.97 8.23 -7.30
CA SER A 143 9.84 8.46 -5.86
C SER A 143 10.49 9.79 -5.49
N SER A 144 9.80 10.56 -4.65
CA SER A 144 10.38 11.76 -4.01
C SER A 144 11.37 11.39 -2.89
N VAL A 145 11.36 10.13 -2.44
CA VAL A 145 12.19 9.60 -1.34
C VAL A 145 12.09 10.44 -0.06
N MET A 146 10.95 11.11 0.17
CA MET A 146 10.74 11.95 1.35
C MET A 146 10.67 11.13 2.65
N VAL A 147 10.11 9.93 2.57
CA VAL A 147 10.01 9.00 3.71
C VAL A 147 11.41 8.50 4.09
N TYR A 148 11.77 8.70 5.36
CA TYR A 148 13.15 8.49 5.82
C TYR A 148 13.63 7.04 5.68
N SER A 149 12.73 6.05 5.78
CA SER A 149 13.08 4.63 5.59
C SER A 149 13.70 4.35 4.22
N ALA A 150 13.12 4.92 3.15
CA ALA A 150 13.68 4.84 1.81
C ALA A 150 14.94 5.70 1.67
N PHE A 151 14.94 6.92 2.22
CA PHE A 151 16.10 7.81 2.14
C PHE A 151 17.36 7.23 2.81
N ARG A 152 17.20 6.47 3.90
CA ARG A 152 18.31 5.77 4.56
C ARG A 152 19.03 4.80 3.62
N LEU A 153 18.31 4.16 2.69
CA LEU A 153 18.93 3.29 1.69
C LEU A 153 19.79 4.11 0.72
N VAL A 154 19.30 5.25 0.25
CA VAL A 154 20.10 6.14 -0.62
C VAL A 154 21.38 6.61 0.08
N LYS A 155 21.28 7.02 1.35
CA LYS A 155 22.47 7.39 2.13
C LYS A 155 23.45 6.22 2.31
N ALA A 156 22.94 5.02 2.59
CA ALA A 156 23.78 3.84 2.74
C ALA A 156 24.52 3.51 1.44
N ALA A 157 23.82 3.56 0.30
CA ALA A 157 24.42 3.39 -1.03
C ALA A 157 25.56 4.39 -1.25
N LYS A 158 25.29 5.68 -1.02
CA LYS A 158 26.26 6.75 -1.22
C LYS A 158 27.49 6.59 -0.31
N ALA A 159 27.30 6.16 0.93
CA ALA A 159 28.39 5.92 1.88
C ALA A 159 29.32 4.79 1.43
N GLN A 160 28.81 3.82 0.68
CA GLN A 160 29.61 2.74 0.08
C GLN A 160 30.24 3.13 -1.27
N GLY A 161 30.04 4.37 -1.72
CA GLY A 161 30.58 4.86 -2.99
C GLY A 161 29.75 4.47 -4.22
N ALA A 162 28.53 3.95 -4.04
CA ALA A 162 27.64 3.61 -5.14
C ALA A 162 27.22 4.87 -5.92
N THR A 163 27.08 4.72 -7.24
CA THR A 163 26.55 5.79 -8.10
C THR A 163 25.04 5.92 -7.92
N ILE A 164 24.55 7.13 -7.62
CA ILE A 164 23.14 7.41 -7.34
C ILE A 164 22.49 8.09 -8.55
N GLY A 165 21.54 7.41 -9.18
CA GLY A 165 20.70 7.96 -10.23
C GLY A 165 19.27 8.19 -9.76
N ILE A 166 18.64 9.27 -10.22
CA ILE A 166 17.23 9.58 -9.93
C ILE A 166 16.48 9.86 -11.23
N VAL A 167 15.31 9.23 -11.38
CA VAL A 167 14.33 9.56 -12.42
C VAL A 167 13.01 9.89 -11.75
N ASN A 168 12.73 11.17 -11.56
CA ASN A 168 11.50 11.63 -10.91
C ASN A 168 11.17 13.06 -11.33
N VAL A 169 9.88 13.39 -11.38
CA VAL A 169 9.43 14.78 -11.61
C VAL A 169 9.40 15.51 -10.27
N GLY A 170 9.98 16.72 -10.22
CA GLY A 170 10.00 17.57 -9.03
C GLY A 170 11.08 17.20 -8.01
N LEU A 171 11.01 17.86 -6.86
CA LEU A 171 11.99 17.76 -5.77
C LEU A 171 12.06 16.33 -5.20
N THR A 172 13.28 15.86 -4.96
CA THR A 172 13.50 14.66 -4.14
C THR A 172 14.37 14.99 -2.95
N ARG A 173 14.20 14.25 -1.86
CA ARG A 173 15.03 14.40 -0.66
C ARG A 173 16.51 14.08 -0.91
N ALA A 174 16.80 13.34 -1.98
CA ALA A 174 18.13 12.87 -2.32
C ALA A 174 18.83 13.72 -3.39
N ASP A 175 18.26 14.85 -3.79
CA ASP A 175 18.80 15.69 -4.87
C ASP A 175 20.26 16.10 -4.59
N ASP A 176 20.61 16.45 -3.35
CA ASP A 176 21.97 16.91 -2.97
C ASP A 176 23.03 15.79 -2.95
N ILE A 177 22.62 14.53 -2.92
CA ILE A 177 23.53 13.36 -2.87
C ILE A 177 23.48 12.50 -4.12
N ALA A 178 22.60 12.84 -5.07
CA ALA A 178 22.49 12.17 -6.35
C ALA A 178 23.63 12.57 -7.28
N ASP A 179 24.18 11.61 -8.02
CA ASP A 179 25.18 11.86 -9.05
C ASP A 179 24.53 12.30 -10.35
N VAL A 180 23.33 11.77 -10.65
CA VAL A 180 22.54 12.14 -11.83
C VAL A 180 21.06 12.21 -11.47
N LYS A 181 20.38 13.27 -11.89
CA LYS A 181 18.92 13.39 -11.85
C LYS A 181 18.36 13.68 -13.23
N VAL A 182 17.40 12.86 -13.65
CA VAL A 182 16.58 13.05 -14.85
C VAL A 182 15.18 13.46 -14.42
N GLU A 183 14.88 14.75 -14.59
CA GLU A 183 13.58 15.30 -14.21
C GLU A 183 12.53 15.08 -15.31
N ARG A 184 12.02 13.85 -15.42
CA ARG A 184 11.01 13.44 -16.41
C ARG A 184 10.11 12.34 -15.83
N ILE A 185 9.01 12.05 -16.52
CA ILE A 185 8.10 10.96 -16.18
C ILE A 185 8.85 9.64 -16.30
N ALA A 186 8.98 8.92 -15.17
CA ALA A 186 9.76 7.69 -15.09
C ALA A 186 9.33 6.63 -16.12
N GLY A 187 8.02 6.46 -16.33
CA GLY A 187 7.50 5.51 -17.31
C GLY A 187 7.99 5.79 -18.75
N GLU A 188 8.10 7.07 -19.14
CA GLU A 188 8.57 7.45 -20.48
C GLU A 188 10.07 7.21 -20.63
N VAL A 189 10.85 7.59 -19.61
CA VAL A 189 12.31 7.40 -19.59
C VAL A 189 12.65 5.92 -19.65
N LEU A 190 12.04 5.11 -18.78
CA LEU A 190 12.32 3.67 -18.73
C LEU A 190 11.85 2.94 -19.99
N ALA A 191 10.71 3.32 -20.58
CA ALA A 191 10.27 2.75 -21.86
C ALA A 191 11.29 3.02 -22.98
N ARG A 192 11.82 4.25 -23.04
CA ARG A 192 12.86 4.61 -24.02
C ARG A 192 14.17 3.85 -23.78
N LEU A 193 14.59 3.70 -22.53
CA LEU A 193 15.80 2.95 -22.18
C LEU A 193 15.65 1.46 -22.52
N ALA A 194 14.50 0.85 -22.20
CA ALA A 194 14.22 -0.55 -22.51
C ALA A 194 14.20 -0.84 -24.01
N ALA A 195 13.79 0.14 -24.84
CA ALA A 195 13.82 0.04 -26.28
C ALA A 195 15.16 0.49 -26.91
N HIS A 196 16.13 0.95 -26.11
CA HIS A 196 17.35 1.57 -26.64
C HIS A 196 18.33 0.50 -27.14
N PRO A 197 18.65 0.45 -28.46
CA PRO A 197 19.43 -0.64 -29.04
C PRO A 197 20.82 -0.83 -28.41
N ALA A 198 21.46 0.26 -27.98
CA ALA A 198 22.78 0.21 -27.35
C ALA A 198 22.78 -0.24 -25.87
N LEU A 199 21.61 -0.32 -25.23
CA LEU A 199 21.46 -0.73 -23.82
C LEU A 199 20.90 -2.14 -23.65
N LEU A 200 20.51 -2.79 -24.75
CA LEU A 200 20.14 -4.20 -24.77
C LEU A 200 21.40 -5.04 -24.55
N THR A 201 21.76 -5.24 -23.28
CA THR A 201 22.93 -6.05 -22.92
C THR A 201 22.67 -7.52 -23.21
N SER A 202 23.68 -8.20 -23.75
CA SER A 202 23.69 -9.65 -24.01
C SER A 202 24.12 -10.49 -22.80
N ARG A 203 24.45 -9.86 -21.66
CA ARG A 203 24.88 -10.57 -20.45
C ARG A 203 23.67 -11.00 -19.63
N PRO A 204 23.49 -12.31 -19.36
CA PRO A 204 22.53 -12.73 -18.35
C PRO A 204 22.99 -12.17 -17.00
N VAL A 205 22.10 -11.41 -16.35
CA VAL A 205 22.26 -11.06 -14.94
C VAL A 205 21.93 -12.33 -14.16
N ALA A 206 22.93 -12.94 -13.53
CA ALA A 206 22.70 -14.07 -12.65
C ALA A 206 22.05 -13.54 -11.37
N TRP A 207 20.75 -13.82 -11.20
CA TRP A 207 19.97 -13.50 -10.00
C TRP A 207 20.08 -14.60 -8.96
#